data_AF-A0A0F9E247-F1
#
_entry.id   AF-A0A0F9E247-F1
#
_cell.length_a   1.000
_cell.length_b   1.000
_cell.length_c   1.000
_cell.angle_alpha   90.00
_cell.angle_beta   90.00
_cell.angle_gamma   90.00
#
_symmetry.space_group_name_H-M   'P 1'
#
loop_
_entity.id
_entity.type
_entity.pdbx_description
1 polymer ?
#
loop_
_entity_poly.entity_id
_entity_poly.type
_entity_poly.pdbx_seq_one_letter_code
_entity_poly.pdbx_strand_id
1 'polypeptide(L)'
;MMIIKNNTYRNVILTTTITSLIAVIMITSGIGVAYAADDTEEFNDATTTATGHNSAAFGYSTTASGSQSAAFGGGTTASGSNSAAFGWETTASGSQSAAFGWETTASGSQSAAFGGETTASGSNSAAFGWETTASGSQSAAFGDHTTAQPYNSFVIGRYNEISGTPASWVNDDPLFVIGNGDLTTPHNAVTVLKNGNVGIGESNPTADLQILGTANTNAIIWDNGSGALRHHWDALTWDRQTFNILIDADNDDNVAKFQIEKSEDGIIFEEIGSVLRNKENRYSFYDNETNTAYYRIKM
;
A
#
# COMPACT_ATOMS: atom_id res chain seq x y z
N MET A 1 52.08 -9.26 -56.89
CA MET A 1 50.69 -9.16 -56.43
C MET A 1 50.65 -9.50 -54.95
N MET A 2 49.96 -8.66 -54.15
CA MET A 2 49.58 -8.85 -52.75
C MET A 2 50.56 -8.36 -51.66
N ILE A 3 50.53 -7.04 -51.41
CA ILE A 3 50.98 -6.38 -50.17
C ILE A 3 49.73 -5.74 -49.53
N ILE A 4 48.81 -6.51 -48.94
CA ILE A 4 47.62 -5.96 -48.23
C ILE A 4 47.24 -6.80 -47.00
N LYS A 5 48.20 -7.26 -46.18
CA LYS A 5 47.88 -7.96 -44.92
C LYS A 5 48.50 -7.37 -43.66
N ASN A 6 49.33 -6.32 -43.72
CA ASN A 6 50.03 -5.83 -42.52
C ASN A 6 49.37 -4.64 -41.81
N ASN A 7 48.54 -3.84 -42.50
CA ASN A 7 47.91 -2.66 -41.89
C ASN A 7 46.62 -2.99 -41.13
N THR A 8 45.86 -3.98 -41.57
CA THR A 8 44.58 -4.35 -40.93
C THR A 8 44.80 -4.94 -39.53
N TYR A 9 45.76 -5.84 -39.35
CA TYR A 9 46.07 -6.40 -38.03
C TYR A 9 46.71 -5.39 -37.08
N ARG A 10 47.54 -4.47 -37.59
CA ARG A 10 48.11 -3.39 -36.77
C ARG A 10 47.02 -2.44 -36.27
N ASN A 11 46.03 -2.08 -37.08
CA ASN A 11 44.93 -1.23 -36.65
C ASN A 11 44.03 -1.90 -35.62
N VAL A 12 43.68 -3.19 -35.82
CA VAL A 12 42.84 -3.96 -34.87
C VAL A 12 43.54 -4.14 -33.51
N ILE A 13 44.86 -4.38 -33.50
CA ILE A 13 45.62 -4.51 -32.25
C ILE A 13 45.81 -3.15 -31.57
N LEU A 14 46.00 -2.06 -32.33
CA LEU A 14 46.15 -0.71 -31.78
C LEU A 14 44.84 -0.20 -31.17
N THR A 15 43.69 -0.46 -31.80
CA THR A 15 42.39 -0.05 -31.26
C THR A 15 42.05 -0.81 -29.99
N THR A 16 42.20 -2.14 -29.96
CA THR A 16 41.95 -2.96 -28.76
C THR A 16 42.88 -2.63 -27.60
N THR A 17 44.15 -2.31 -27.87
CA THR A 17 45.09 -1.89 -26.82
C THR A 17 44.81 -0.47 -26.33
N ILE A 18 44.36 0.46 -27.19
CA ILE A 18 43.96 1.81 -26.77
C ILE A 18 42.66 1.80 -25.96
N THR A 19 41.64 1.04 -26.35
CA THR A 19 40.41 0.90 -25.53
C THR A 19 40.71 0.24 -24.20
N SER A 20 41.54 -0.80 -24.18
CA SER A 20 42.00 -1.42 -22.93
C SER A 20 42.84 -0.47 -22.08
N LEU A 21 43.67 0.37 -22.68
CA LEU A 21 44.50 1.34 -21.97
C LEU A 21 43.69 2.54 -21.44
N ILE A 22 42.69 3.01 -22.18
CA ILE A 22 41.74 4.04 -21.72
C ILE A 22 40.92 3.49 -20.55
N ALA A 23 40.41 2.26 -20.65
CA ALA A 23 39.71 1.60 -19.55
C ALA A 23 40.60 1.49 -18.30
N VAL A 24 41.89 1.16 -18.46
CA VAL A 24 42.86 1.07 -17.34
C VAL A 24 43.21 2.45 -16.75
N ILE A 25 43.36 3.49 -17.57
CA ILE A 25 43.67 4.86 -17.09
C ILE A 25 42.52 5.40 -16.23
N MET A 26 41.26 5.19 -16.64
CA MET A 26 40.07 5.66 -15.90
C MET A 26 39.98 5.06 -14.48
N ILE A 27 40.45 3.81 -14.29
CA ILE A 27 40.42 3.11 -12.99
C ILE A 27 41.36 3.74 -11.94
N THR A 28 42.40 4.48 -12.36
CA THR A 28 43.47 4.95 -11.46
C THR A 28 43.36 6.42 -11.04
N SER A 29 42.45 7.20 -11.64
CA SER A 29 42.35 8.66 -11.44
C SER A 29 41.03 9.16 -10.83
N GLY A 30 40.13 8.26 -10.41
CA GLY A 30 38.80 8.63 -9.91
C GLY A 30 37.85 9.22 -10.96
N ILE A 31 38.21 9.06 -12.25
CA ILE A 31 37.39 9.46 -13.40
C ILE A 31 36.36 8.35 -13.65
N GLY A 32 35.13 8.72 -13.98
CA GLY A 32 34.07 7.74 -14.22
C GLY A 32 34.40 6.79 -15.37
N VAL A 33 33.98 5.52 -15.25
CA VAL A 33 34.18 4.49 -16.29
C VAL A 33 32.96 4.45 -17.20
N ALA A 34 33.14 4.73 -18.49
CA ALA A 34 32.09 4.63 -19.50
C ALA A 34 32.42 3.49 -20.48
N TYR A 35 31.51 2.53 -20.64
CA TYR A 35 31.63 1.44 -21.62
C TYR A 35 30.30 1.32 -22.38
N ALA A 36 30.34 1.35 -23.72
CA ALA A 36 29.21 0.96 -24.56
C ALA A 36 29.45 -0.44 -25.16
N ALA A 37 28.57 -1.40 -24.88
CA ALA A 37 28.60 -2.74 -25.49
C ALA A 37 27.61 -2.78 -26.64
N ASP A 38 28.08 -2.59 -27.86
CA ASP A 38 27.33 -2.92 -29.07
C ASP A 38 28.30 -3.32 -30.20
N ASP A 39 27.91 -4.38 -30.93
CA ASP A 39 28.73 -5.14 -31.89
C ASP A 39 28.32 -4.83 -33.34
N THR A 40 27.69 -3.68 -33.59
CA THR A 40 27.34 -3.24 -34.94
C THR A 40 27.94 -1.89 -35.31
N GLU A 41 28.58 -1.90 -36.47
CA GLU A 41 29.27 -0.79 -37.13
C GLU A 41 28.31 0.36 -37.48
N GLU A 42 27.99 1.24 -36.53
CA GLU A 42 27.59 2.62 -36.86
C GLU A 42 27.91 3.61 -35.73
N PHE A 43 29.04 4.29 -35.87
CA PHE A 43 29.42 5.48 -35.11
C PHE A 43 28.33 6.56 -35.27
N ASN A 44 27.68 6.99 -34.17
CA ASN A 44 27.47 8.41 -33.79
C ASN A 44 26.40 8.70 -32.71
N ASP A 45 25.64 7.72 -32.16
CA ASP A 45 24.55 8.03 -31.20
C ASP A 45 24.63 7.31 -29.83
N ALA A 46 25.63 6.45 -29.61
CA ALA A 46 25.83 5.81 -28.30
C ALA A 46 26.54 6.78 -27.32
N THR A 47 25.78 7.68 -26.67
CA THR A 47 26.30 8.64 -25.69
C THR A 47 26.43 8.04 -24.30
N THR A 48 27.30 7.04 -24.14
CA THR A 48 27.60 6.51 -22.80
C THR A 48 28.64 7.37 -22.10
N THR A 49 28.25 8.00 -20.98
CA THR A 49 29.06 9.00 -20.27
C THR A 49 29.09 8.73 -18.77
N ALA A 50 30.29 8.81 -18.19
CA ALA A 50 30.51 8.71 -16.75
C ALA A 50 31.34 9.93 -16.31
N THR A 51 30.66 11.01 -15.95
CA THR A 51 31.29 12.31 -15.64
C THR A 51 31.42 12.57 -14.15
N GLY A 52 30.71 11.82 -13.31
CA GLY A 52 30.82 11.88 -11.87
C GLY A 52 32.13 11.28 -11.33
N HIS A 53 32.62 11.82 -10.22
CA HIS A 53 33.78 11.25 -9.53
C HIS A 53 33.45 9.85 -9.01
N ASN A 54 34.28 8.85 -9.34
CA ASN A 54 34.04 7.42 -9.08
C ASN A 54 32.71 6.89 -9.63
N SER A 55 32.20 7.44 -10.74
CA SER A 55 30.98 6.93 -11.37
C SER A 55 31.24 5.79 -12.36
N ALA A 56 30.21 5.04 -12.71
CA ALA A 56 30.28 4.00 -13.73
C ALA A 56 29.04 4.03 -14.62
N ALA A 57 29.23 4.03 -15.94
CA ALA A 57 28.18 3.95 -16.96
C ALA A 57 28.47 2.79 -17.91
N PHE A 58 27.52 1.87 -18.09
CA PHE A 58 27.65 0.73 -18.97
C PHE A 58 26.40 0.51 -19.83
N GLY A 59 26.58 0.34 -21.14
CA GLY A 59 25.51 0.01 -22.08
C GLY A 59 25.25 1.12 -23.12
N TYR A 60 24.05 1.18 -23.69
CA TYR A 60 23.69 2.11 -24.77
C TYR A 60 23.03 3.38 -24.21
N SER A 61 23.52 4.57 -24.58
CA SER A 61 22.93 5.86 -24.16
C SER A 61 22.77 5.97 -22.63
N THR A 62 23.83 5.66 -21.88
CA THR A 62 23.79 5.66 -20.42
C THR A 62 24.58 6.82 -19.82
N THR A 63 24.07 7.48 -18.78
CA THR A 63 24.72 8.64 -18.15
C THR A 63 24.86 8.46 -16.65
N ALA A 64 26.09 8.41 -16.15
CA ALA A 64 26.43 8.42 -14.73
C ALA A 64 27.16 9.72 -14.35
N SER A 65 26.39 10.78 -14.06
CA SER A 65 26.91 12.12 -13.78
C SER A 65 27.00 12.48 -12.30
N GLY A 66 26.33 11.72 -11.42
CA GLY A 66 26.47 11.87 -9.97
C GLY A 66 27.79 11.31 -9.45
N SER A 67 28.32 11.89 -8.35
CA SER A 67 29.48 11.28 -7.68
C SER A 67 29.11 9.91 -7.11
N GLN A 68 29.97 8.91 -7.30
CA GLN A 68 29.74 7.52 -6.88
C GLN A 68 28.44 6.93 -7.46
N SER A 69 27.97 7.43 -8.61
CA SER A 69 26.76 6.93 -9.25
C SER A 69 27.04 5.78 -10.22
N ALA A 70 26.05 4.92 -10.45
CA ALA A 70 26.13 3.80 -11.38
C ALA A 70 24.93 3.80 -12.33
N ALA A 71 25.16 3.77 -13.64
CA ALA A 71 24.16 3.65 -14.67
C ALA A 71 24.44 2.40 -15.53
N PHE A 72 23.48 1.51 -15.72
CA PHE A 72 23.65 0.28 -16.49
C PHE A 72 22.42 -0.05 -17.35
N GLY A 73 22.62 -0.30 -18.64
CA GLY A 73 21.59 -0.82 -19.55
C GLY A 73 21.40 0.07 -20.78
N GLY A 74 20.16 0.49 -21.06
CA GLY A 74 19.82 1.31 -22.23
C GLY A 74 19.07 2.57 -21.85
N GLY A 75 19.51 3.77 -22.26
CA GLY A 75 18.81 5.02 -21.96
C GLY A 75 18.76 5.38 -20.47
N THR A 76 19.67 4.85 -19.64
CA THR A 76 19.63 5.00 -18.18
C THR A 76 20.39 6.23 -17.69
N THR A 77 19.88 6.95 -16.70
CA THR A 77 20.52 8.13 -16.11
C THR A 77 20.64 8.04 -14.59
N ALA A 78 21.87 8.03 -14.06
CA ALA A 78 22.20 8.13 -12.64
C ALA A 78 22.89 9.47 -12.34
N SER A 79 22.09 10.51 -12.08
CA SER A 79 22.56 11.90 -11.88
C SER A 79 22.65 12.34 -10.42
N GLY A 80 22.04 11.60 -9.50
CA GLY A 80 22.16 11.84 -8.06
C GLY A 80 23.52 11.37 -7.49
N SER A 81 24.03 12.04 -6.46
CA SER A 81 25.18 11.52 -5.71
C SER A 81 24.82 10.19 -5.07
N ASN A 82 25.67 9.17 -5.20
CA ASN A 82 25.44 7.80 -4.73
C ASN A 82 24.20 7.14 -5.34
N SER A 83 23.76 7.57 -6.52
CA SER A 83 22.57 6.99 -7.15
C SER A 83 22.88 5.78 -8.04
N ALA A 84 21.88 4.94 -8.24
CA ALA A 84 21.98 3.70 -9.02
C ALA A 84 20.80 3.61 -9.99
N ALA A 85 21.05 3.56 -11.30
CA ALA A 85 20.04 3.36 -12.35
C ALA A 85 20.38 2.12 -13.18
N PHE A 86 19.49 1.13 -13.21
CA PHE A 86 19.74 -0.15 -13.89
C PHE A 86 18.52 -0.59 -14.70
N GLY A 87 18.69 -0.86 -16.00
CA GLY A 87 17.65 -1.41 -16.87
C GLY A 87 17.47 -0.63 -18.17
N TRP A 88 16.23 -0.35 -18.57
CA TRP A 88 15.92 0.39 -19.80
C TRP A 88 15.12 1.66 -19.46
N GLU A 89 15.59 2.82 -19.91
CA GLU A 89 14.96 4.13 -19.67
C GLU A 89 14.75 4.45 -18.18
N THR A 90 15.70 4.03 -17.33
CA THR A 90 15.63 4.26 -15.89
C THR A 90 16.33 5.55 -15.48
N THR A 91 15.79 6.26 -14.49
CA THR A 91 16.35 7.52 -13.98
C THR A 91 16.47 7.51 -12.46
N ALA A 92 17.69 7.62 -11.93
CA ALA A 92 18.00 7.82 -10.52
C ALA A 92 18.64 9.19 -10.29
N SER A 93 17.80 10.21 -10.07
CA SER A 93 18.22 11.62 -9.98
C SER A 93 18.29 12.16 -8.55
N GLY A 94 17.66 11.48 -7.58
CA GLY A 94 17.78 11.80 -6.16
C GLY A 94 19.15 11.40 -5.57
N SER A 95 19.63 12.14 -4.56
CA SER A 95 20.82 11.70 -3.82
C SER A 95 20.53 10.41 -3.06
N GLN A 96 21.41 9.42 -3.17
CA GLN A 96 21.25 8.06 -2.62
C GLN A 96 20.02 7.33 -3.16
N SER A 97 19.55 7.67 -4.37
CA SER A 97 18.38 7.03 -4.96
C SER A 97 18.73 5.80 -5.80
N ALA A 98 17.75 4.91 -5.96
CA ALA A 98 17.88 3.64 -6.67
C ALA A 98 16.70 3.44 -7.63
N ALA A 99 16.96 3.29 -8.93
CA ALA A 99 15.94 3.01 -9.95
C ALA A 99 16.32 1.75 -10.73
N PHE A 100 15.44 0.74 -10.75
CA PHE A 100 15.72 -0.56 -11.35
C PHE A 100 14.52 -1.08 -12.17
N GLY A 101 14.72 -1.35 -13.47
CA GLY A 101 13.71 -1.99 -14.31
C GLY A 101 13.49 -1.30 -15.66
N TRP A 102 12.23 -1.10 -16.06
CA TRP A 102 11.85 -0.45 -17.32
C TRP A 102 11.06 0.83 -17.02
N GLU A 103 11.48 1.97 -17.57
CA GLU A 103 10.84 3.28 -17.38
C GLU A 103 10.66 3.69 -15.89
N THR A 104 11.60 3.30 -15.03
CA THR A 104 11.52 3.57 -13.58
C THR A 104 12.23 4.88 -13.21
N THR A 105 11.62 5.69 -12.35
CA THR A 105 12.19 6.97 -11.87
C THR A 105 12.29 7.03 -10.36
N ALA A 106 13.50 7.21 -9.82
CA ALA A 106 13.77 7.50 -8.41
C ALA A 106 14.37 8.92 -8.26
N SER A 107 13.50 9.91 -8.08
CA SER A 107 13.86 11.34 -8.05
C SER A 107 13.91 11.96 -6.65
N GLY A 108 13.30 11.31 -5.65
CA GLY A 108 13.44 11.69 -4.25
C GLY A 108 14.82 11.37 -3.66
N SER A 109 15.28 12.16 -2.69
CA SER A 109 16.49 11.78 -1.94
C SER A 109 16.23 10.49 -1.16
N GLN A 110 17.17 9.56 -1.16
CA GLN A 110 17.04 8.25 -0.51
C GLN A 110 15.82 7.44 -1.00
N SER A 111 15.34 7.70 -2.23
CA SER A 111 14.19 7.01 -2.79
C SER A 111 14.57 5.75 -3.57
N ALA A 112 13.63 4.82 -3.68
CA ALA A 112 13.81 3.52 -4.31
C ALA A 112 12.63 3.22 -5.25
N ALA A 113 12.88 3.01 -6.55
CA ALA A 113 11.88 2.64 -7.55
C ALA A 113 12.30 1.33 -8.25
N PHE A 114 11.43 0.32 -8.26
CA PHE A 114 11.73 -1.01 -8.80
C PHE A 114 10.54 -1.59 -9.59
N GLY A 115 10.75 -1.97 -10.85
CA GLY A 115 9.74 -2.65 -11.67
C GLY A 115 9.54 -2.04 -13.07
N GLY A 116 8.29 -1.79 -13.46
CA GLY A 116 7.93 -1.17 -14.74
C GLY A 116 7.13 0.12 -14.51
N GLU A 117 7.51 1.23 -15.14
CA GLU A 117 6.82 2.52 -15.04
C GLU A 117 6.65 3.03 -13.58
N THR A 118 7.54 2.63 -12.68
CA THR A 118 7.43 2.99 -11.25
C THR A 118 8.11 4.33 -10.96
N THR A 119 7.49 5.17 -10.12
CA THR A 119 8.03 6.48 -9.72
C THR A 119 8.14 6.63 -8.20
N ALA A 120 9.34 6.85 -7.66
CA ALA A 120 9.59 7.20 -6.27
C ALA A 120 10.13 8.65 -6.17
N SER A 121 9.24 9.62 -6.00
CA SER A 121 9.54 11.06 -6.03
C SER A 121 9.57 11.75 -4.67
N GLY A 122 9.00 11.12 -3.63
CA GLY A 122 9.13 11.60 -2.25
C GLY A 122 10.52 11.34 -1.66
N SER A 123 10.97 12.18 -0.73
CA SER A 123 12.18 11.87 0.05
C SER A 123 11.96 10.60 0.86
N ASN A 124 12.92 9.68 0.90
CA ASN A 124 12.83 8.39 1.59
C ASN A 124 11.66 7.51 1.11
N SER A 125 11.17 7.72 -0.12
CA SER A 125 10.02 6.96 -0.62
C SER A 125 10.42 5.68 -1.35
N ALA A 126 9.49 4.73 -1.44
CA ALA A 126 9.70 3.42 -2.05
C ALA A 126 8.52 3.04 -2.97
N ALA A 127 8.77 2.80 -4.26
CA ALA A 127 7.77 2.37 -5.25
C ALA A 127 8.19 1.04 -5.89
N PHE A 128 7.37 -0.01 -5.78
CA PHE A 128 7.70 -1.33 -6.33
C PHE A 128 6.51 -1.97 -7.06
N GLY A 129 6.69 -2.38 -8.31
CA GLY A 129 5.68 -3.10 -9.08
C GLY A 129 5.50 -2.58 -10.51
N TRP A 130 4.25 -2.42 -10.95
CA TRP A 130 3.89 -1.88 -12.27
C TRP A 130 3.08 -0.60 -12.10
N GLU A 131 3.50 0.49 -12.75
CA GLU A 131 2.83 1.81 -12.69
C GLU A 131 2.58 2.31 -11.25
N THR A 132 3.50 2.01 -10.33
CA THR A 132 3.37 2.42 -8.92
C THR A 132 4.04 3.76 -8.65
N THR A 133 3.41 4.65 -7.88
CA THR A 133 3.93 5.97 -7.54
C THR A 133 4.01 6.21 -6.03
N ALA A 134 5.19 6.47 -5.48
CA ALA A 134 5.41 6.90 -4.10
C ALA A 134 5.89 8.37 -4.07
N SER A 135 4.95 9.31 -3.99
CA SER A 135 5.18 10.76 -4.08
C SER A 135 5.20 11.49 -2.73
N GLY A 136 4.66 10.87 -1.68
CA GLY A 136 4.80 11.36 -0.31
C GLY A 136 6.21 11.17 0.25
N SER A 137 6.66 12.09 1.10
CA SER A 137 7.90 11.86 1.86
C SER A 137 7.68 10.70 2.84
N GLN A 138 8.65 9.79 2.89
CA GLN A 138 8.63 8.56 3.67
C GLN A 138 7.47 7.62 3.30
N SER A 139 6.87 7.78 2.11
CA SER A 139 5.78 6.92 1.65
C SER A 139 6.28 5.67 0.94
N ALA A 140 5.46 4.61 0.91
CA ALA A 140 5.76 3.40 0.17
C ALA A 140 4.51 2.89 -0.59
N ALA A 141 4.67 2.54 -1.87
CA ALA A 141 3.62 2.02 -2.75
C ALA A 141 4.07 0.71 -3.41
N PHE A 142 3.37 -0.40 -3.16
CA PHE A 142 3.65 -1.70 -3.78
C PHE A 142 2.44 -2.27 -4.54
N GLY A 143 2.65 -2.78 -5.75
CA GLY A 143 1.62 -3.53 -6.49
C GLY A 143 1.43 -3.09 -7.94
N ASP A 144 0.18 -2.93 -8.37
CA ASP A 144 -0.20 -2.62 -9.75
C ASP A 144 -1.04 -1.35 -9.80
N HIS A 145 -0.55 -0.28 -10.44
CA HIS A 145 -1.22 1.02 -10.50
C HIS A 145 -1.57 1.59 -9.11
N THR A 146 -0.63 1.50 -8.15
CA THR A 146 -0.83 2.03 -6.80
C THR A 146 -0.16 3.38 -6.61
N THR A 147 -0.76 4.27 -5.83
CA THR A 147 -0.19 5.57 -5.46
C THR A 147 -0.14 5.73 -3.94
N ALA A 148 1.00 6.15 -3.40
CA ALA A 148 1.22 6.56 -2.02
C ALA A 148 1.61 8.05 -1.96
N GLN A 149 0.60 8.92 -1.92
CA GLN A 149 0.75 10.37 -1.92
C GLN A 149 0.99 10.98 -0.53
N PRO A 150 0.28 10.58 0.54
CA PRO A 150 0.44 11.25 1.84
C PRO A 150 1.81 10.97 2.48
N TYR A 151 2.24 11.91 3.32
CA TYR A 151 3.41 11.76 4.18
C TYR A 151 3.30 10.48 5.03
N ASN A 152 4.37 9.68 5.11
CA ASN A 152 4.42 8.41 5.86
C ASN A 152 3.38 7.34 5.45
N SER A 153 2.69 7.46 4.31
CA SER A 153 1.67 6.46 3.93
C SER A 153 2.28 5.18 3.37
N PHE A 154 1.70 4.03 3.69
CA PHE A 154 1.98 2.75 3.04
C PHE A 154 0.78 2.23 2.26
N VAL A 155 0.98 1.91 0.98
CA VAL A 155 -0.08 1.48 0.07
C VAL A 155 0.30 0.18 -0.61
N ILE A 156 -0.63 -0.78 -0.65
CA ILE A 156 -0.46 -2.05 -1.35
C ILE A 156 -1.69 -2.39 -2.20
N GLY A 157 -1.55 -3.36 -3.13
CA GLY A 157 -2.68 -3.93 -3.88
C GLY A 157 -2.74 -3.41 -5.32
N ARG A 158 -3.93 -3.01 -5.78
CA ARG A 158 -4.10 -2.47 -7.14
C ARG A 158 -5.11 -1.33 -7.22
N TYR A 159 -4.85 -0.35 -8.08
CA TYR A 159 -5.75 0.78 -8.39
C TYR A 159 -6.43 1.37 -7.15
N ASN A 160 -5.62 1.86 -6.20
CA ASN A 160 -6.17 2.48 -4.99
C ASN A 160 -6.66 3.91 -5.27
N GLU A 161 -7.61 4.35 -4.46
CA GLU A 161 -8.01 5.75 -4.38
C GLU A 161 -7.26 6.40 -3.21
N ILE A 162 -6.50 7.46 -3.43
CA ILE A 162 -5.82 8.14 -2.34
C ILE A 162 -5.69 9.63 -2.63
N SER A 163 -5.79 10.43 -1.59
CA SER A 163 -5.37 11.83 -1.61
C SER A 163 -4.85 12.20 -0.23
N GLY A 164 -3.98 13.21 -0.15
CA GLY A 164 -3.49 13.73 1.11
C GLY A 164 -2.24 14.59 0.97
N THR A 165 -1.67 14.97 2.10
CA THR A 165 -0.56 15.92 2.16
C THR A 165 0.78 15.22 2.06
N PRO A 166 1.63 15.50 1.05
CA PRO A 166 2.83 14.71 0.79
C PRO A 166 4.01 15.02 1.73
N ALA A 167 4.03 16.18 2.39
CA ALA A 167 5.22 16.68 3.09
C ALA A 167 5.10 16.77 4.62
N SER A 168 3.90 16.55 5.18
CA SER A 168 3.66 16.74 6.61
C SER A 168 2.56 15.85 7.15
N TRP A 169 2.57 15.62 8.46
CA TRP A 169 1.54 14.86 9.16
C TRP A 169 0.21 15.64 9.22
N VAL A 170 -0.85 15.09 8.63
CA VAL A 170 -2.22 15.58 8.73
C VAL A 170 -3.10 14.44 9.20
N ASN A 171 -3.79 14.60 10.32
CA ASN A 171 -4.51 13.52 11.01
C ASN A 171 -5.56 12.80 10.14
N ASP A 172 -6.19 13.52 9.21
CA ASP A 172 -7.22 12.94 8.35
C ASP A 172 -6.67 12.34 7.05
N ASP A 173 -5.35 12.42 6.83
CA ASP A 173 -4.73 11.75 5.69
C ASP A 173 -4.63 10.23 5.92
N PRO A 174 -4.68 9.42 4.85
CA PRO A 174 -4.36 8.01 4.91
C PRO A 174 -2.93 7.72 5.42
N LEU A 175 -2.82 6.69 6.25
CA LEU A 175 -1.58 6.09 6.75
C LEU A 175 -1.33 4.72 6.13
N PHE A 176 -2.37 3.89 5.99
CA PHE A 176 -2.27 2.57 5.37
C PHE A 176 -3.47 2.32 4.44
N VAL A 177 -3.22 1.83 3.23
CA VAL A 177 -4.26 1.57 2.23
C VAL A 177 -4.01 0.24 1.52
N ILE A 178 -5.08 -0.53 1.32
CA ILE A 178 -5.10 -1.70 0.43
C ILE A 178 -6.04 -1.39 -0.74
N GLY A 179 -5.49 -1.15 -1.92
CA GLY A 179 -6.25 -0.96 -3.16
C GLY A 179 -6.79 -2.28 -3.70
N ASN A 180 -8.05 -2.29 -4.13
CA ASN A 180 -8.68 -3.42 -4.82
C ASN A 180 -9.52 -2.99 -6.03
N GLY A 181 -9.26 -1.80 -6.57
CA GLY A 181 -9.97 -1.26 -7.71
C GLY A 181 -9.51 -1.81 -9.05
N ASP A 182 -10.01 -1.16 -10.09
CA ASP A 182 -9.55 -1.33 -11.47
C ASP A 182 -9.33 0.03 -12.16
N LEU A 183 -8.90 -0.02 -13.43
CA LEU A 183 -8.57 1.16 -14.24
C LEU A 183 -9.72 2.17 -14.34
N THR A 184 -10.96 1.71 -14.26
CA THR A 184 -12.15 2.55 -14.38
C THR A 184 -12.75 2.94 -13.04
N THR A 185 -12.50 2.13 -12.02
CA THR A 185 -13.04 2.28 -10.68
C THR A 185 -11.95 2.05 -9.63
N PRO A 186 -11.04 3.04 -9.43
CA PRO A 186 -10.11 3.01 -8.32
C PRO A 186 -10.85 2.91 -6.99
N HIS A 187 -10.39 2.04 -6.11
CA HIS A 187 -11.11 1.73 -4.88
C HIS A 187 -10.19 1.11 -3.82
N ASN A 188 -10.52 1.33 -2.55
CA ASN A 188 -9.81 0.80 -1.40
C ASN A 188 -10.63 -0.29 -0.70
N ALA A 189 -10.03 -1.47 -0.52
CA ALA A 189 -10.57 -2.50 0.36
C ALA A 189 -10.47 -2.08 1.83
N VAL A 190 -9.34 -1.47 2.20
CA VAL A 190 -9.05 -1.02 3.56
C VAL A 190 -8.35 0.33 3.51
N THR A 191 -8.77 1.23 4.39
CA THR A 191 -8.11 2.52 4.64
C THR A 191 -7.91 2.68 6.14
N VAL A 192 -6.72 3.07 6.57
CA VAL A 192 -6.44 3.50 7.94
C VAL A 192 -5.93 4.93 7.87
N LEU A 193 -6.61 5.86 8.54
CA LEU A 193 -6.19 7.26 8.63
C LEU A 193 -5.17 7.46 9.75
N LYS A 194 -4.42 8.55 9.68
CA LYS A 194 -3.40 8.93 10.69
C LYS A 194 -4.02 9.21 12.07
N ASN A 195 -5.31 9.54 12.14
CA ASN A 195 -6.07 9.73 13.39
C ASN A 195 -6.53 8.41 14.03
N GLY A 196 -6.36 7.27 13.35
CA GLY A 196 -6.73 5.94 13.85
C GLY A 196 -8.04 5.39 13.28
N ASN A 197 -8.83 6.18 12.55
CA ASN A 197 -10.05 5.70 11.91
C ASN A 197 -9.74 4.65 10.84
N VAL A 198 -10.49 3.55 10.86
CA VAL A 198 -10.37 2.44 9.92
C VAL A 198 -11.62 2.31 9.06
N GLY A 199 -11.45 2.31 7.75
CA GLY A 199 -12.48 2.08 6.75
C GLY A 199 -12.29 0.72 6.09
N ILE A 200 -13.34 -0.09 5.99
CA ILE A 200 -13.39 -1.29 5.13
C ILE A 200 -14.39 -1.00 4.00
N GLY A 201 -13.88 -0.92 2.77
CA GLY A 201 -14.62 -0.42 1.63
C GLY A 201 -14.94 1.08 1.70
N GLU A 202 -14.32 1.82 2.62
CA GLU A 202 -14.50 3.26 2.81
C GLU A 202 -13.14 3.95 2.73
N SER A 203 -13.02 4.95 1.85
CA SER A 203 -11.80 5.72 1.63
C SER A 203 -11.62 6.85 2.65
N ASN A 204 -12.70 7.33 3.28
CA ASN A 204 -12.66 8.43 4.24
C ASN A 204 -13.47 8.11 5.50
N PRO A 205 -13.03 7.15 6.33
CA PRO A 205 -13.77 6.73 7.52
C PRO A 205 -13.90 7.89 8.53
N THR A 206 -15.13 8.15 8.96
CA THR A 206 -15.48 9.20 9.94
C THR A 206 -15.67 8.69 11.36
N ALA A 207 -15.60 7.37 11.54
CA ALA A 207 -15.65 6.68 12.82
C ALA A 207 -14.40 5.82 13.01
N ASP A 208 -14.13 5.42 14.25
CA ASP A 208 -13.00 4.54 14.61
C ASP A 208 -12.96 3.28 13.72
N LEU A 209 -14.12 2.69 13.42
CA LEU A 209 -14.30 1.65 12.42
C LEU A 209 -15.58 1.90 11.60
N GLN A 210 -15.44 2.04 10.29
CA GLN A 210 -16.53 2.21 9.33
C GLN A 210 -16.45 1.13 8.24
N ILE A 211 -17.57 0.48 7.93
CA ILE A 211 -17.67 -0.56 6.89
C ILE A 211 -18.73 -0.14 5.88
N LEU A 212 -18.36 -0.01 4.60
CA LEU A 212 -19.29 0.34 3.51
C LEU A 212 -19.87 -0.93 2.85
N GLY A 213 -21.11 -0.86 2.35
CA GLY A 213 -21.73 -1.96 1.56
C GLY A 213 -22.36 -3.08 2.40
N THR A 214 -22.86 -2.77 3.60
CA THR A 214 -23.31 -3.73 4.63
C THR A 214 -24.57 -4.54 4.31
N ALA A 215 -25.07 -4.53 3.07
CA ALA A 215 -26.36 -5.12 2.71
C ALA A 215 -26.51 -6.63 2.98
N ASN A 216 -25.43 -7.36 3.35
CA ASN A 216 -25.47 -8.80 3.66
C ASN A 216 -24.44 -9.23 4.74
N THR A 217 -24.38 -8.56 5.90
CA THR A 217 -23.24 -8.77 6.82
C THR A 217 -23.42 -9.88 7.86
N ASN A 218 -22.66 -10.97 7.68
CA ASN A 218 -22.18 -11.87 8.75
C ASN A 218 -21.01 -11.24 9.55
N ALA A 219 -20.88 -9.91 9.56
CA ALA A 219 -19.80 -9.23 10.26
C ALA A 219 -20.12 -9.22 11.76
N ILE A 220 -19.51 -10.14 12.51
CA ILE A 220 -19.54 -10.15 13.97
C ILE A 220 -18.41 -9.23 14.44
N ILE A 221 -18.76 -8.03 14.93
CA ILE A 221 -17.83 -7.17 15.66
C ILE A 221 -17.84 -7.69 17.10
N TRP A 222 -16.80 -8.43 17.48
CA TRP A 222 -16.61 -8.91 18.85
C TRP A 222 -15.85 -7.85 19.65
N ASP A 223 -16.48 -7.26 20.67
CA ASP A 223 -15.80 -6.45 21.68
C ASP A 223 -15.50 -7.32 22.90
N ASN A 224 -14.26 -7.30 23.39
CA ASN A 224 -13.82 -8.05 24.57
C ASN A 224 -13.59 -7.15 25.80
N GLY A 225 -14.14 -5.93 25.82
CA GLY A 225 -13.87 -4.96 26.87
C GLY A 225 -14.97 -3.95 27.14
N SER A 226 -15.99 -4.33 27.91
CA SER A 226 -16.93 -3.44 28.66
C SER A 226 -17.66 -2.32 27.88
N GLY A 227 -17.50 -2.22 26.57
CA GLY A 227 -18.25 -1.33 25.70
C GLY A 227 -19.41 -2.09 25.09
N ALA A 228 -20.64 -1.62 25.32
CA ALA A 228 -21.81 -2.22 24.71
C ALA A 228 -21.67 -2.25 23.17
N LEU A 229 -21.92 -3.43 22.61
CA LEU A 229 -22.20 -3.67 21.18
C LEU A 229 -23.14 -2.59 20.63
N ARG A 230 -22.62 -1.62 19.88
CA ARG A 230 -23.44 -0.77 19.01
C ARG A 230 -23.63 -1.48 17.69
N HIS A 231 -24.56 -2.43 17.65
CA HIS A 231 -25.10 -2.90 16.38
C HIS A 231 -25.89 -1.76 15.74
N HIS A 232 -25.50 -1.40 14.52
CA HIS A 232 -26.19 -0.45 13.66
C HIS A 232 -27.62 -0.96 13.42
N TRP A 233 -28.63 -0.17 13.82
CA TRP A 233 -30.05 -0.53 13.77
C TRP A 233 -30.63 -0.67 12.33
N ASP A 234 -29.83 -0.47 11.29
CA ASP A 234 -30.33 -0.42 9.90
C ASP A 234 -30.35 -1.78 9.17
N ALA A 235 -30.06 -2.88 9.87
CA ALA A 235 -30.46 -4.23 9.44
C ALA A 235 -31.93 -4.56 9.84
N LEU A 236 -32.68 -3.59 10.39
CA LEU A 236 -34.14 -3.68 10.43
C LEU A 236 -34.72 -3.37 9.04
N THR A 237 -34.73 -4.37 8.16
CA THR A 237 -35.87 -4.48 7.26
C THR A 237 -37.09 -4.71 8.13
N TRP A 238 -37.90 -3.66 8.26
CA TRP A 238 -39.16 -3.68 8.98
C TRP A 238 -40.18 -4.53 8.21
N ASP A 239 -40.07 -5.85 8.37
CA ASP A 239 -41.01 -6.84 7.85
C ASP A 239 -41.32 -7.86 8.95
N ARG A 240 -42.35 -7.48 9.72
CA ARG A 240 -43.33 -8.32 10.42
C ARG A 240 -42.87 -9.21 11.59
N GLN A 241 -43.28 -8.71 12.77
CA GLN A 241 -43.89 -9.39 13.92
C GLN A 241 -43.04 -9.91 15.08
N THR A 242 -41.71 -10.00 15.00
CA THR A 242 -40.91 -10.32 16.20
C THR A 242 -39.60 -9.55 16.26
N PHE A 243 -39.22 -9.12 17.48
CA PHE A 243 -37.91 -8.55 17.79
C PHE A 243 -37.24 -9.43 18.85
N ASN A 244 -36.11 -10.04 18.48
CA ASN A 244 -35.33 -10.91 19.37
C ASN A 244 -34.09 -10.17 19.86
N ILE A 245 -33.99 -9.93 21.18
CA ILE A 245 -32.72 -9.51 21.80
C ILE A 245 -32.09 -10.75 22.42
N LEU A 246 -30.90 -11.11 21.95
CA LEU A 246 -30.01 -12.00 22.67
C LEU A 246 -29.15 -11.13 23.60
N ILE A 247 -29.50 -11.11 24.88
CA ILE A 247 -28.63 -10.56 25.92
C ILE A 247 -27.80 -11.74 26.42
N ASP A 248 -26.56 -11.84 25.96
CA ASP A 248 -25.58 -12.74 26.56
C ASP A 248 -25.20 -12.16 27.92
N ALA A 249 -25.76 -12.75 28.98
CA ALA A 249 -25.38 -12.44 30.34
C ALA A 249 -24.16 -13.30 30.67
N ASP A 250 -22.98 -12.72 30.47
CA ASP A 250 -21.66 -13.19 30.92
C ASP A 250 -21.64 -14.62 31.51
N ASN A 251 -21.16 -15.57 30.72
CA ASN A 251 -20.47 -16.80 31.18
C ASN A 251 -21.16 -17.79 32.15
N ASP A 252 -22.46 -17.69 32.43
CA ASP A 252 -23.17 -18.71 33.24
C ASP A 252 -24.49 -19.12 32.57
N ASP A 253 -24.45 -20.03 31.58
CA ASP A 253 -25.52 -20.91 31.04
C ASP A 253 -26.99 -20.40 30.96
N ASN A 254 -27.24 -19.11 31.14
CA ASN A 254 -28.55 -18.50 31.33
C ASN A 254 -28.79 -17.44 30.26
N VAL A 255 -29.02 -17.90 29.04
CA VAL A 255 -29.53 -17.04 27.97
C VAL A 255 -31.01 -16.75 28.24
N ALA A 256 -31.32 -15.56 28.76
CA ALA A 256 -32.68 -15.08 28.81
C ALA A 256 -33.12 -14.68 27.40
N LYS A 257 -34.03 -15.46 26.80
CA LYS A 257 -34.62 -15.14 25.49
C LYS A 257 -35.86 -14.29 25.73
N PHE A 258 -35.81 -13.02 25.30
CA PHE A 258 -36.99 -12.15 25.28
C PHE A 258 -37.48 -11.99 23.85
N GLN A 259 -38.77 -12.26 23.63
CA GLN A 259 -39.47 -11.97 22.38
C GLN A 259 -40.42 -10.81 22.65
N ILE A 260 -40.28 -9.73 21.89
CA ILE A 260 -41.20 -8.59 21.95
C ILE A 260 -42.12 -8.69 20.73
N GLU A 261 -43.41 -8.83 20.98
CA GLU A 261 -44.46 -8.86 19.96
C GLU A 261 -45.28 -7.57 19.99
N LYS A 262 -45.65 -7.08 18.79
CA LYS A 262 -46.58 -5.96 18.67
C LYS A 262 -48.00 -6.50 18.49
N SER A 263 -48.90 -6.17 19.40
CA SER A 263 -50.35 -6.37 19.23
C SER A 263 -51.01 -5.10 18.69
N GLU A 264 -52.24 -5.22 18.17
CA GLU A 264 -53.03 -4.09 17.65
C GLU A 264 -53.25 -2.96 18.68
N ASP A 265 -53.09 -3.25 19.98
CA ASP A 265 -53.36 -2.32 21.09
C ASP A 265 -52.10 -1.79 21.81
N GLY A 266 -50.88 -2.20 21.41
CA GLY A 266 -49.64 -1.75 22.04
C GLY A 266 -48.52 -2.81 22.09
N ILE A 267 -47.38 -2.46 22.71
CA ILE A 267 -46.24 -3.36 22.91
C ILE A 267 -46.62 -4.38 23.99
N ILE A 268 -46.59 -5.68 23.67
CA ILE A 268 -46.78 -6.76 24.65
C ILE A 268 -45.41 -7.38 24.96
N PHE A 269 -45.10 -7.50 26.25
CA PHE A 269 -43.99 -8.32 26.73
C PHE A 269 -44.55 -9.70 27.06
N GLU A 270 -44.21 -10.72 26.27
CA GLU A 270 -44.59 -12.11 26.57
C GLU A 270 -43.35 -12.94 26.86
N GLU A 271 -43.25 -13.46 28.08
CA GLU A 271 -42.17 -14.35 28.51
C GLU A 271 -42.47 -15.77 28.02
N ILE A 272 -41.63 -16.33 27.15
CA ILE A 272 -41.84 -17.70 26.60
C ILE A 272 -41.31 -18.80 27.53
N GLY A 273 -41.34 -18.56 28.83
CA GLY A 273 -41.09 -19.57 29.86
C GLY A 273 -40.07 -19.18 30.91
N SER A 274 -40.36 -19.60 32.13
CA SER A 274 -39.44 -19.60 33.27
C SER A 274 -39.19 -21.04 33.71
N VAL A 275 -37.91 -21.41 33.85
CA VAL A 275 -37.53 -22.53 34.73
C VAL A 275 -37.50 -21.98 36.16
N LEU A 276 -38.54 -22.32 36.94
CA LEU A 276 -38.51 -22.21 38.40
C LEU A 276 -37.42 -23.13 38.96
N ARG A 277 -36.60 -22.65 39.93
CA ARG A 277 -36.61 -23.28 41.27
C ARG A 277 -35.93 -22.51 42.41
N ASN A 278 -36.78 -22.25 43.40
CA ASN A 278 -36.66 -22.27 44.86
C ASN A 278 -35.33 -22.77 45.52
N LYS A 279 -35.07 -22.13 46.68
CA LYS A 279 -34.02 -22.20 47.72
C LYS A 279 -32.79 -21.32 47.52
N GLU A 280 -32.60 -20.75 46.33
CA GLU A 280 -31.42 -19.93 45.98
C GLU A 280 -31.75 -18.48 45.56
N ASN A 281 -32.62 -17.80 46.30
CA ASN A 281 -32.86 -16.34 46.19
C ASN A 281 -33.29 -15.79 44.81
N ARG A 282 -34.54 -16.02 44.37
CA ARG A 282 -35.28 -15.07 43.49
C ARG A 282 -36.78 -15.02 43.83
N TYR A 283 -37.37 -13.82 43.72
CA TYR A 283 -38.77 -13.48 44.02
C TYR A 283 -39.70 -13.71 42.82
N SER A 284 -40.97 -14.06 43.10
CA SER A 284 -42.06 -14.11 42.12
C SER A 284 -43.31 -13.38 42.66
N PHE A 285 -44.03 -12.64 41.82
CA PHE A 285 -45.38 -12.15 42.12
C PHE A 285 -46.38 -12.83 41.18
N TYR A 286 -47.52 -13.26 41.72
CA TYR A 286 -48.54 -14.03 41.02
C TYR A 286 -49.84 -13.23 41.03
N ASP A 287 -50.45 -13.03 39.86
CA ASP A 287 -51.73 -12.35 39.72
C ASP A 287 -52.87 -13.39 39.70
N ASN A 288 -53.73 -13.33 40.72
CA ASN A 288 -54.84 -14.26 40.92
C ASN A 288 -56.08 -13.94 40.07
N GLU A 289 -56.19 -12.75 39.49
CA GLU A 289 -57.34 -12.41 38.62
C GLU A 289 -57.13 -12.91 37.19
N THR A 290 -55.87 -12.94 36.74
CA THR A 290 -55.49 -13.33 35.37
C THR A 290 -54.78 -14.69 35.30
N ASN A 291 -54.50 -15.32 36.45
CA ASN A 291 -53.81 -16.60 36.58
C ASN A 291 -52.40 -16.60 35.96
N THR A 292 -51.70 -15.47 36.02
CA THR A 292 -50.42 -15.24 35.33
C THR A 292 -49.31 -14.83 36.31
N ALA A 293 -48.08 -15.33 36.11
CA ALA A 293 -46.93 -15.03 36.94
C ALA A 293 -46.09 -13.90 36.32
N TYR A 294 -45.62 -12.96 37.15
CA TYR A 294 -44.72 -11.88 36.73
C TYR A 294 -43.38 -11.99 37.46
N TYR A 295 -42.28 -11.92 36.69
CA TYR A 295 -40.92 -11.85 37.21
C TYR A 295 -40.41 -10.42 37.17
N ARG A 296 -39.97 -9.91 38.32
CA ARG A 296 -39.29 -8.61 38.41
C ARG A 296 -37.81 -8.88 38.64
N ILE A 297 -36.99 -8.66 37.63
CA ILE A 297 -35.54 -8.53 37.83
C ILE A 297 -35.30 -7.13 38.39
N LYS A 298 -34.84 -7.05 39.64
CA LYS A 298 -34.24 -5.81 40.15
C LYS A 298 -32.93 -5.64 39.40
N MET A 299 -32.79 -4.54 38.66
CA MET A 299 -31.49 -3.99 38.28
C MET A 299 -30.72 -3.63 39.55
#